data_AF-A0A7Y5EX98-F1
#
_entry.id   AF-A0A7Y5EX98-F1
#
_cell.length_a   1.000
_cell.length_b   1.000
_cell.length_c   1.000
_cell.angle_alpha   90.00
_cell.angle_beta   90.00
_cell.angle_gamma   90.00
#
_symmetry.space_group_name_H-M   'P 1'
#
loop_
_entity.id
_entity.type
_entity.pdbx_description
1 polymer ?
#
loop_
_entity_poly.entity_id
_entity_poly.type
_entity_poly.pdbx_seq_one_letter_code
_entity_poly.pdbx_strand_id
1 'polypeptide(L)'
;METDKRAYRVLFFAWLGWFVNFADRQLIGPLLPLLQKEFNLSNTDIGLLTSAFFIGYSISPIPGGYLADRFGSKKVIAFSVLFFGITTYFTGLVGGVMSLLVTRAFTGLFEGAYYSSAVGYVTSVFPKAKRAFASAIFSTGWTLGSFVGILFATAVGLLAWNFTDALFSVFQSTSVEVVSGDWRSPWMWMIIPTTITAILTYFFMPEIPMQERAAFKEAEGKAKSHGFSEILKNKNAWIIFSLQFVANFGLWSISTFTPKY
;
A
#
# COMPACT_ATOMS: atom_id res chain seq x y z
N MET A 1 -12.73 27.16 -14.32
CA MET A 1 -12.33 27.00 -12.91
C MET A 1 -10.86 26.64 -12.85
N GLU A 2 -10.05 27.58 -12.39
CA GLU A 2 -8.63 27.33 -12.09
C GLU A 2 -8.55 26.34 -10.92
N THR A 3 -7.61 25.41 -10.98
CA THR A 3 -7.50 24.36 -9.96
C THR A 3 -6.65 24.89 -8.82
N ASP A 4 -7.19 24.87 -7.61
CA ASP A 4 -6.51 25.35 -6.42
C ASP A 4 -5.15 24.63 -6.25
N LYS A 5 -4.09 25.39 -5.95
CA LYS A 5 -2.76 24.85 -5.62
C LYS A 5 -2.83 23.82 -4.48
N ARG A 6 -3.81 23.95 -3.57
CA ARG A 6 -4.09 22.99 -2.49
C ARG A 6 -4.49 21.61 -3.03
N ALA A 7 -5.21 21.52 -4.14
CA ALA A 7 -5.62 20.24 -4.74
C ALA A 7 -4.40 19.46 -5.28
N TYR A 8 -3.45 20.15 -5.92
CA TYR A 8 -2.20 19.52 -6.37
C TYR A 8 -1.33 19.05 -5.21
N ARG A 9 -1.31 19.79 -4.09
CA ARG A 9 -0.63 19.32 -2.86
C ARG A 9 -1.30 18.07 -2.30
N VAL A 10 -2.62 18.01 -2.25
CA VAL A 10 -3.37 16.80 -1.86
C VAL A 10 -3.01 15.62 -2.77
N LEU A 11 -3.00 15.84 -4.08
CA LEU A 11 -2.59 14.82 -5.05
C LEU A 11 -1.15 14.36 -4.82
N PHE A 12 -0.21 15.27 -4.56
CA PHE A 12 1.19 14.91 -4.31
C PHE A 12 1.36 14.02 -3.08
N PHE A 13 0.77 14.36 -1.93
CA PHE A 13 0.89 13.54 -0.72
C PHE A 13 0.16 12.21 -0.85
N ALA A 14 -1.02 12.20 -1.49
CA ALA A 14 -1.73 10.95 -1.80
C ALA A 14 -0.95 10.09 -2.81
N TRP A 15 -0.26 10.70 -3.76
CA TRP A 15 0.62 9.97 -4.66
C TRP A 15 1.83 9.40 -3.92
N LEU A 16 2.45 10.17 -3.02
CA LEU A 16 3.61 9.74 -2.24
C LEU A 16 3.29 8.55 -1.34
N GLY A 17 2.14 8.57 -0.65
CA GLY A 17 1.72 7.42 0.14
C GLY A 17 1.40 6.20 -0.72
N TRP A 18 0.86 6.38 -1.94
CA TRP A 18 0.61 5.27 -2.87
C TRP A 18 1.90 4.69 -3.43
N PHE A 19 2.87 5.55 -3.71
CA PHE A 19 4.22 5.16 -4.08
C PHE A 19 4.88 4.30 -3.01
N VAL A 20 4.87 4.73 -1.74
CA VAL A 20 5.48 3.97 -0.63
C VAL A 20 4.71 2.67 -0.37
N ASN A 21 3.38 2.69 -0.49
CA ASN A 21 2.53 1.50 -0.39
C ASN A 21 2.94 0.42 -1.42
N PHE A 22 3.18 0.81 -2.67
CA PHE A 22 3.64 -0.14 -3.68
C PHE A 22 5.10 -0.54 -3.55
N ALA A 23 5.95 0.35 -3.04
CA ALA A 23 7.33 -0.01 -2.72
C ALA A 23 7.39 -1.10 -1.65
N ASP A 24 6.55 -0.99 -0.61
CA ASP A 24 6.40 -1.98 0.46
C ASP A 24 5.88 -3.32 -0.08
N ARG A 25 4.78 -3.29 -0.83
CA ARG A 25 4.14 -4.49 -1.35
C ARG A 25 5.07 -5.33 -2.22
N GLN A 26 5.92 -4.69 -3.02
CA GLN A 26 6.79 -5.39 -3.95
C GLN A 26 8.07 -5.94 -3.33
N LEU A 27 8.33 -5.69 -2.04
CA LEU A 27 9.48 -6.28 -1.35
C LEU A 27 9.44 -7.82 -1.36
N ILE A 28 8.24 -8.42 -1.29
CA ILE A 28 8.10 -9.87 -1.15
C ILE A 28 8.67 -10.65 -2.34
N GLY A 29 8.62 -10.09 -3.55
CA GLY A 29 9.04 -10.78 -4.77
C GLY A 29 10.52 -11.20 -4.74
N PRO A 30 11.47 -10.24 -4.66
CA PRO A 30 12.90 -10.53 -4.59
C PRO A 30 13.33 -11.32 -3.35
N LEU A 31 12.60 -11.16 -2.24
CA LEU A 31 12.94 -11.77 -0.95
C LEU A 31 12.35 -13.18 -0.77
N LEU A 32 11.45 -13.59 -1.66
CA LEU A 32 10.76 -14.87 -1.57
C LEU A 32 11.72 -16.07 -1.50
N PRO A 33 12.79 -16.17 -2.32
CA PRO A 33 13.72 -17.30 -2.23
C PRO A 33 14.43 -17.41 -0.88
N LEU A 34 14.74 -16.28 -0.24
CA LEU A 34 15.35 -16.24 1.10
C LEU A 34 14.36 -16.73 2.18
N LEU A 35 13.11 -16.27 2.11
CA LEU A 35 12.03 -16.74 2.99
C LEU A 35 11.79 -18.25 2.82
N GLN A 36 11.82 -18.76 1.60
CA GLN A 36 11.69 -20.19 1.32
C GLN A 36 12.81 -21.00 1.95
N LYS A 37 14.06 -20.52 1.82
CA LYS A 37 15.23 -21.19 2.37
C LYS A 37 15.20 -21.24 3.90
N GLU A 38 14.76 -20.16 4.55
CA GLU A 38 14.76 -20.10 6.01
C GLU A 38 13.60 -20.89 6.64
N PHE A 39 12.38 -20.73 6.11
CA PHE A 39 11.18 -21.34 6.69
C PHE A 39 10.75 -22.65 6.01
N ASN A 40 11.53 -23.16 5.05
CA ASN A 40 11.19 -24.32 4.22
C ASN A 40 9.80 -24.21 3.58
N LEU A 41 9.46 -23.01 3.07
CA LEU A 41 8.11 -22.73 2.56
C LEU A 41 7.81 -23.52 1.28
N SER A 42 6.70 -24.25 1.30
CA SER A 42 6.12 -24.87 0.11
C SER A 42 5.50 -23.82 -0.82
N ASN A 43 5.16 -24.23 -2.05
CA ASN A 43 4.40 -23.37 -2.96
C ASN A 43 3.02 -22.99 -2.37
N THR A 44 2.43 -23.87 -1.56
CA THR A 44 1.17 -23.62 -0.86
C THR A 44 1.34 -22.50 0.17
N ASP A 45 2.44 -22.51 0.94
CA ASP A 45 2.69 -21.49 1.97
C ASP A 45 2.91 -20.11 1.37
N ILE A 46 3.54 -20.03 0.20
CA ILE A 46 3.69 -18.78 -0.56
C ILE A 46 2.35 -18.24 -1.04
N GLY A 47 1.48 -19.14 -1.54
CA GLY A 47 0.11 -18.80 -1.91
C GLY A 47 -0.67 -18.26 -0.71
N LEU A 48 -0.54 -18.91 0.46
CA LEU A 48 -1.15 -18.47 1.71
C LEU A 48 -0.61 -17.11 2.16
N LEU A 49 0.70 -16.87 2.03
CA LEU A 49 1.34 -15.62 2.41
C LEU A 49 0.82 -14.43 1.61
N THR A 50 0.70 -14.60 0.30
CA THR A 50 0.13 -13.60 -0.61
C THR A 50 -1.35 -13.41 -0.34
N SER A 51 -2.08 -14.51 -0.09
CA SER A 51 -3.52 -14.48 0.22
C SER A 51 -3.80 -13.75 1.54
N ALA A 52 -3.01 -13.97 2.58
CA ALA A 52 -3.17 -13.33 3.88
C ALA A 52 -3.15 -11.80 3.76
N PHE A 53 -2.20 -11.26 2.99
CA PHE A 53 -2.14 -9.83 2.66
C PHE A 53 -3.42 -9.37 1.95
N PHE A 54 -3.84 -10.05 0.87
CA PHE A 54 -5.00 -9.64 0.10
C PHE A 54 -6.32 -9.77 0.85
N ILE A 55 -6.44 -10.70 1.80
CA ILE A 55 -7.61 -10.80 2.70
C ILE A 55 -7.74 -9.53 3.53
N GLY A 56 -6.65 -9.10 4.19
CA GLY A 56 -6.63 -7.84 4.94
C GLY A 56 -6.91 -6.63 4.04
N TYR A 57 -6.31 -6.61 2.85
CA TYR A 57 -6.50 -5.54 1.86
C TYR A 57 -7.93 -5.47 1.30
N SER A 58 -8.65 -6.58 1.22
CA SER A 58 -9.99 -6.60 0.61
C SER A 58 -11.08 -6.07 1.56
N ILE A 59 -10.91 -6.28 2.87
CA ILE A 59 -11.90 -5.88 3.88
C ILE A 59 -11.76 -4.41 4.31
N SER A 60 -10.57 -3.83 4.18
CA SER A 60 -10.21 -2.52 4.71
C SER A 60 -10.65 -1.29 3.91
N PRO A 61 -10.94 -1.33 2.59
CA PRO A 61 -11.36 -0.15 1.85
C PRO A 61 -12.70 0.42 2.34
N ILE A 62 -13.65 -0.45 2.73
CA ILE A 62 -14.96 -0.04 3.27
C ILE A 62 -14.80 0.75 4.58
N PRO A 63 -14.19 0.20 5.64
CA PRO A 63 -13.97 0.96 6.87
C PRO A 63 -13.04 2.15 6.64
N GLY A 64 -12.02 2.04 5.78
CA GLY A 64 -11.13 3.16 5.44
C GLY A 64 -11.89 4.37 4.91
N GLY A 65 -12.80 4.16 3.96
CA GLY A 65 -13.64 5.24 3.43
C GLY A 65 -14.56 5.85 4.49
N TYR A 66 -15.22 5.00 5.29
CA TYR A 66 -16.08 5.46 6.39
C TYR A 66 -15.30 6.28 7.43
N LEU A 67 -14.10 5.83 7.82
CA LEU A 67 -13.23 6.55 8.74
C LEU A 67 -12.76 7.87 8.13
N ALA A 68 -12.48 7.91 6.82
CA ALA A 68 -12.06 9.12 6.13
C ALA A 68 -13.17 10.17 6.09
N ASP A 69 -14.42 9.75 5.92
CA ASP A 69 -15.58 10.63 5.99
C ASP A 69 -15.84 11.13 7.41
N ARG A 70 -15.61 10.30 8.44
CA ARG A 70 -15.87 10.65 9.85
C ARG A 70 -14.76 11.47 10.51
N PHE A 71 -13.51 11.11 10.29
CA PHE A 71 -12.35 11.67 10.99
C PHE A 71 -11.49 12.60 10.11
N GLY A 72 -11.80 12.66 8.81
CA GLY A 72 -11.05 13.43 7.82
C GLY A 72 -10.02 12.59 7.08
N SER A 73 -10.07 12.65 5.75
CA SER A 73 -9.22 11.83 4.87
C SER A 73 -7.73 11.99 5.14
N LYS A 74 -7.28 13.21 5.45
CA LYS A 74 -5.87 13.51 5.78
C LYS A 74 -5.36 12.65 6.93
N LYS A 75 -6.12 12.58 8.03
CA LYS A 75 -5.71 11.84 9.23
C LYS A 75 -5.68 10.35 8.94
N VAL A 76 -6.73 9.83 8.29
CA VAL A 76 -6.81 8.41 7.95
C VAL A 76 -5.68 7.98 7.02
N ILE A 77 -5.36 8.78 5.99
CA ILE A 77 -4.22 8.53 5.11
C ILE A 77 -2.92 8.46 5.92
N ALA A 78 -2.63 9.46 6.76
CA ALA A 78 -1.41 9.48 7.57
C ALA A 78 -1.31 8.31 8.54
N PHE A 79 -2.41 7.97 9.24
CA PHE A 79 -2.45 6.84 10.17
C PHE A 79 -2.29 5.51 9.44
N SER A 80 -3.00 5.29 8.33
CA SER A 80 -2.85 4.07 7.53
C SER A 80 -1.40 3.89 7.10
N VAL A 81 -0.73 4.96 6.62
CA VAL A 81 0.69 4.90 6.22
C VAL A 81 1.60 4.52 7.38
N LEU A 82 1.39 5.14 8.53
CA LEU A 82 2.20 4.85 9.72
C LEU A 82 2.01 3.41 10.20
N PHE A 83 0.77 2.95 10.32
CA PHE A 83 0.46 1.64 10.87
C PHE A 83 0.85 0.51 9.92
N PHE A 84 0.69 0.66 8.60
CA PHE A 84 1.22 -0.36 7.69
C PHE A 84 2.75 -0.43 7.80
N GLY A 85 3.45 0.70 7.87
CA GLY A 85 4.91 0.73 8.07
C GLY A 85 5.38 0.05 9.36
N ILE A 86 4.63 0.22 10.46
CA ILE A 86 4.89 -0.47 11.72
C ILE A 86 4.70 -1.99 11.56
N THR A 87 3.63 -2.43 10.89
CA THR A 87 3.39 -3.86 10.67
C THR A 87 4.41 -4.48 9.72
N THR A 88 4.87 -3.73 8.72
CA THR A 88 5.98 -4.09 7.83
C THR A 88 7.27 -4.28 8.62
N TYR A 89 7.61 -3.35 9.52
CA TYR A 89 8.77 -3.50 10.41
C TYR A 89 8.69 -4.79 11.22
N PHE A 90 7.52 -5.08 11.80
CA PHE A 90 7.31 -6.33 12.54
C PHE A 90 7.44 -7.58 11.67
N THR A 91 7.14 -7.52 10.37
CA THR A 91 7.42 -8.63 9.46
C THR A 91 8.93 -8.94 9.40
N GLY A 92 9.81 -7.95 9.46
CA GLY A 92 11.26 -8.20 9.54
C GLY A 92 11.68 -8.94 10.83
N LEU A 93 10.86 -8.92 11.88
CA LEU A 93 11.17 -9.52 13.18
C LEU A 93 10.56 -10.91 13.38
N VAL A 94 9.83 -11.46 12.40
CA VAL A 94 9.15 -12.75 12.60
C VAL A 94 10.13 -13.91 12.59
N GLY A 95 9.82 -14.91 13.42
CA GLY A 95 10.58 -16.17 13.55
C GLY A 95 9.84 -17.40 13.03
N GLY A 96 8.68 -17.23 12.38
CA GLY A 96 7.91 -18.36 11.87
C GLY A 96 6.80 -18.00 10.89
N VAL A 97 6.30 -19.02 10.20
CA VAL A 97 5.29 -18.89 9.13
C VAL A 97 3.99 -18.26 9.64
N MET A 98 3.47 -18.70 10.79
CA MET A 98 2.24 -18.13 11.34
C MET A 98 2.36 -16.65 11.68
N SER A 99 3.46 -16.24 12.33
CA SER A 99 3.74 -14.81 12.58
C SER A 99 3.90 -14.02 11.28
N LEU A 100 4.48 -14.63 10.26
CA LEU A 100 4.61 -14.02 8.94
C LEU A 100 3.24 -13.79 8.28
N LEU A 101 2.34 -14.79 8.33
CA LEU A 101 0.96 -14.66 7.83
C LEU A 101 0.18 -13.58 8.57
N VAL A 102 0.28 -13.53 9.90
CA VAL A 102 -0.42 -12.54 10.72
C VAL A 102 0.06 -11.13 10.39
N THR A 103 1.38 -10.89 10.38
CA THR A 103 1.91 -9.57 10.04
C THR A 103 1.55 -9.14 8.62
N ARG A 104 1.52 -10.07 7.65
CA ARG A 104 1.02 -9.80 6.30
C ARG A 104 -0.45 -9.41 6.25
N ALA A 105 -1.31 -10.11 6.98
CA ALA A 105 -2.72 -9.77 7.05
C ALA A 105 -2.95 -8.36 7.61
N PHE A 106 -2.22 -7.99 8.67
CA PHE A 106 -2.27 -6.64 9.23
C PHE A 106 -1.68 -5.58 8.29
N THR A 107 -0.58 -5.89 7.59
CA THR A 107 -0.02 -4.98 6.57
C THR A 107 -1.07 -4.68 5.50
N GLY A 108 -1.70 -5.72 4.94
CA GLY A 108 -2.77 -5.58 3.96
C GLY A 108 -3.98 -4.80 4.50
N LEU A 109 -4.36 -5.02 5.77
CA LEU A 109 -5.45 -4.29 6.42
C LEU A 109 -5.20 -2.77 6.43
N PHE A 110 -4.01 -2.31 6.82
CA PHE A 110 -3.71 -0.87 6.85
C PHE A 110 -3.49 -0.30 5.44
N GLU A 111 -2.87 -1.07 4.55
CA GLU A 111 -2.70 -0.68 3.15
C GLU A 111 -4.03 -0.50 2.39
N GLY A 112 -5.02 -1.36 2.60
CA GLY A 112 -6.30 -1.23 1.88
C GLY A 112 -7.15 -0.07 2.40
N ALA A 113 -7.03 0.27 3.69
CA ALA A 113 -7.67 1.46 4.26
C ALA A 113 -7.12 2.77 3.66
N TYR A 114 -5.85 2.77 3.24
CA TYR A 114 -5.22 3.90 2.56
C TYR A 114 -5.91 4.23 1.23
N TYR A 115 -6.10 3.23 0.36
CA TYR A 115 -6.51 3.45 -1.03
C TYR A 115 -7.87 4.17 -1.15
N SER A 116 -8.90 3.69 -0.44
CA SER A 116 -10.23 4.30 -0.49
C SER A 116 -10.23 5.73 0.05
N SER A 117 -9.48 5.98 1.12
CA SER A 117 -9.31 7.30 1.72
C SER A 117 -8.61 8.28 0.78
N ALA A 118 -7.53 7.83 0.13
CA ALA A 118 -6.71 8.64 -0.76
C ALA A 118 -7.44 8.98 -2.08
N VAL A 119 -8.01 7.98 -2.75
CA VAL A 119 -8.75 8.17 -4.01
C VAL A 119 -10.00 9.03 -3.77
N GLY A 120 -10.73 8.77 -2.69
CA GLY A 120 -11.87 9.60 -2.28
C GLY A 120 -11.46 11.05 -2.07
N TYR A 121 -10.33 11.30 -1.41
CA TYR A 121 -9.87 12.65 -1.17
C TYR A 121 -9.45 13.36 -2.46
N VAL A 122 -8.57 12.75 -3.27
CA VAL A 122 -8.10 13.32 -4.53
C VAL A 122 -9.27 13.63 -5.46
N THR A 123 -10.21 12.72 -5.65
CA THR A 123 -11.36 12.97 -6.53
C THR A 123 -12.29 14.06 -6.01
N SER A 124 -12.39 14.24 -4.69
CA SER A 124 -13.25 15.27 -4.08
C SER A 124 -12.72 16.71 -4.21
N VAL A 125 -11.42 16.89 -4.46
CA VAL A 125 -10.77 18.23 -4.52
C VAL A 125 -10.47 18.70 -5.93
N PHE A 126 -10.65 17.83 -6.93
CA PHE A 126 -10.52 18.18 -8.34
C PHE A 126 -11.88 18.29 -9.03
N PRO A 127 -12.05 19.26 -9.95
CA PRO A 127 -13.25 19.35 -10.78
C PRO A 127 -13.32 18.16 -11.75
N LYS A 128 -14.53 17.70 -12.10
CA LYS A 128 -14.77 16.55 -12.99
C LYS A 128 -13.88 16.50 -14.23
N ALA A 129 -13.69 17.63 -14.92
CA ALA A 129 -12.87 17.73 -16.13
C ALA A 129 -11.39 17.34 -15.92
N LYS A 130 -10.86 17.47 -14.70
CA LYS A 130 -9.47 17.16 -14.35
C LYS A 130 -9.32 15.92 -13.46
N ARG A 131 -10.41 15.30 -13.01
CA ARG A 131 -10.36 14.08 -12.18
C ARG A 131 -9.63 12.94 -12.90
N ALA A 132 -9.89 12.74 -14.20
CA ALA A 132 -9.20 11.70 -14.97
C ALA A 132 -7.67 11.92 -15.00
N PHE A 133 -7.23 13.17 -15.17
CA PHE A 133 -5.81 13.54 -15.12
C PHE A 133 -5.20 13.33 -13.72
N ALA A 134 -5.90 13.76 -12.68
CA ALA A 134 -5.45 13.55 -11.30
C ALA A 134 -5.35 12.07 -10.94
N SER A 135 -6.34 11.25 -11.34
CA SER A 135 -6.31 9.80 -11.17
C SER A 135 -5.19 9.15 -11.99
N ALA A 136 -4.91 9.63 -13.21
CA ALA A 136 -3.81 9.11 -14.01
C ALA A 136 -2.46 9.36 -13.34
N ILE A 137 -2.22 10.58 -12.82
CA ILE A 137 -1.02 10.89 -12.02
C ILE A 137 -0.97 10.01 -10.79
N PHE A 138 -2.06 9.92 -10.02
CA PHE A 138 -2.13 9.07 -8.82
C PHE A 138 -1.73 7.62 -9.14
N SER A 139 -2.25 7.06 -10.25
CA SER A 139 -1.94 5.70 -10.69
C SER A 139 -0.47 5.47 -11.05
N THR A 140 0.29 6.49 -11.48
CA THR A 140 1.73 6.29 -11.75
C THR A 140 2.51 5.94 -10.48
N GLY A 141 1.98 6.28 -9.30
CA GLY A 141 2.57 5.94 -8.01
C GLY A 141 2.71 4.43 -7.81
N TRP A 142 1.74 3.64 -8.30
CA TRP A 142 1.84 2.18 -8.32
C TRP A 142 3.08 1.70 -9.09
N THR A 143 3.30 2.27 -10.29
CA THR A 143 4.33 1.77 -11.21
C THR A 143 5.72 2.12 -10.69
N LEU A 144 5.89 3.38 -10.30
CA LEU A 144 7.15 3.89 -9.78
C LEU A 144 7.47 3.28 -8.42
N GLY A 145 6.47 3.16 -7.54
CA GLY A 145 6.62 2.51 -6.24
C GLY A 145 7.05 1.06 -6.40
N SER A 146 6.41 0.32 -7.31
CA SER A 146 6.75 -1.08 -7.57
C SER A 146 8.18 -1.25 -8.05
N PHE A 147 8.60 -0.42 -9.00
CA PHE A 147 9.97 -0.44 -9.53
C PHE A 147 11.00 -0.15 -8.44
N VAL A 148 10.80 0.91 -7.66
CA VAL A 148 11.72 1.30 -6.59
C VAL A 148 11.74 0.27 -5.47
N GLY A 149 10.60 -0.31 -5.09
CA GLY A 149 10.51 -1.36 -4.08
C GLY A 149 11.31 -2.61 -4.44
N ILE A 150 11.22 -3.08 -5.69
CA ILE A 150 12.00 -4.23 -6.17
C ILE A 150 13.50 -3.93 -6.11
N LEU A 151 13.92 -2.75 -6.57
CA LEU A 151 15.32 -2.34 -6.52
C LEU A 151 15.83 -2.23 -5.08
N PHE A 152 15.03 -1.63 -4.20
CA PHE A 152 15.35 -1.48 -2.79
C PHE A 152 15.48 -2.82 -2.08
N ALA A 153 14.51 -3.73 -2.27
CA ALA A 153 14.56 -5.09 -1.73
C ALA A 153 15.80 -5.85 -2.20
N THR A 154 16.14 -5.73 -3.49
CA THR A 154 17.31 -6.38 -4.08
C THR A 154 18.61 -5.80 -3.52
N ALA A 155 18.72 -4.46 -3.47
CA ALA A 155 19.92 -3.78 -2.98
C ALA A 155 20.19 -4.04 -1.49
N VAL A 156 19.14 -3.97 -0.66
CA VAL A 156 19.28 -4.13 0.79
C VAL A 156 19.29 -5.61 1.19
N GLY A 157 18.47 -6.45 0.55
CA GLY A 157 18.28 -7.84 0.95
C GLY A 157 19.21 -8.85 0.27
N LEU A 158 19.63 -8.60 -0.98
CA LEU A 158 20.48 -9.53 -1.75
C LEU A 158 21.91 -9.03 -1.91
N LEU A 159 22.10 -7.73 -2.13
CA LEU A 159 23.42 -7.14 -2.37
C LEU A 159 24.15 -6.72 -1.08
N ALA A 160 23.61 -7.08 0.10
CA ALA A 160 24.16 -6.82 1.43
C ALA A 160 24.97 -5.53 1.45
N TRP A 161 24.32 -4.38 1.25
CA TRP A 161 24.98 -3.12 1.51
C TRP A 161 25.44 -3.15 2.97
N ASN A 162 26.77 -3.21 3.16
CA ASN A 162 27.54 -3.33 4.41
C ASN A 162 27.19 -2.32 5.52
N PHE A 163 26.10 -1.56 5.39
CA PHE A 163 25.58 -0.64 6.39
C PHE A 163 24.89 -1.37 7.55
N THR A 164 24.24 -2.51 7.28
CA THR A 164 23.60 -3.33 8.32
C THR A 164 24.65 -3.92 9.28
N ASP A 165 25.80 -4.36 8.75
CA ASP A 165 26.92 -4.88 9.54
C ASP A 165 27.54 -3.80 10.45
N ALA A 166 27.64 -2.56 9.97
CA ALA A 166 28.14 -1.43 10.76
C ALA A 166 27.18 -1.01 11.90
N LEU A 167 25.86 -1.17 11.71
CA LEU A 167 24.87 -0.84 12.73
C LEU A 167 24.69 -1.98 13.74
N PHE A 168 24.69 -3.25 13.29
CA PHE A 168 24.54 -4.42 14.17
C PHE A 168 25.82 -4.81 14.91
N SER A 169 27.01 -4.49 14.39
CA SER A 169 28.28 -4.67 15.12
C SER A 169 28.39 -3.80 16.38
N VAL A 170 27.57 -2.75 16.50
CA VAL A 170 27.43 -1.95 17.73
C VAL A 170 26.57 -2.68 18.78
N PHE A 171 25.72 -3.63 18.37
CA PHE A 171 24.69 -4.23 19.24
C PHE A 171 24.88 -5.71 19.60
N GLN A 172 25.77 -6.49 18.96
CA GLN A 172 25.98 -7.90 19.35
C GLN A 172 27.44 -8.36 19.34
N SER A 173 27.90 -8.83 20.51
CA SER A 173 29.14 -9.58 20.76
C SER A 173 28.95 -11.09 20.54
N THR A 174 28.13 -11.51 19.59
CA THR A 174 27.86 -12.93 19.32
C THR A 174 28.12 -13.25 17.87
N SER A 175 29.05 -14.18 17.67
CA SER A 175 29.43 -14.80 16.40
C SER A 175 28.22 -15.44 15.73
N VAL A 176 27.52 -14.67 14.89
CA VAL A 176 26.57 -15.19 13.92
C VAL A 176 27.30 -15.16 12.57
N GLU A 177 27.54 -16.33 12.00
CA GLU A 177 28.08 -16.46 10.65
C GLU A 177 27.16 -15.71 9.68
N VAL A 178 27.73 -14.72 8.99
CA VAL A 178 27.06 -13.89 8.00
C VAL A 178 26.72 -14.78 6.80
N VAL A 179 25.51 -15.35 6.78
CA VAL A 179 24.93 -15.92 5.57
C VAL A 179 24.56 -14.73 4.68
N SER A 180 25.22 -14.62 3.53
CA SER A 180 24.97 -13.60 2.52
C SER A 180 23.48 -13.49 2.17
N GLY A 181 22.86 -12.36 2.51
CA GLY A 181 21.49 -11.96 2.15
C GLY A 181 20.49 -12.04 3.32
N ASP A 182 20.13 -10.89 3.90
CA ASP A 182 19.12 -10.78 4.96
C ASP A 182 17.79 -10.27 4.42
N TRP A 183 16.78 -11.14 4.37
CA TRP A 183 15.44 -10.75 3.94
C TRP A 183 14.73 -9.85 4.95
N ARG A 184 15.18 -9.78 6.20
CA ARG A 184 14.54 -8.98 7.26
C ARG A 184 14.81 -7.50 7.08
N SER A 185 16.06 -7.15 6.77
CA SER A 185 16.53 -5.78 6.62
C SER A 185 15.63 -4.91 5.73
N PRO A 186 15.26 -5.29 4.49
CA PRO A 186 14.38 -4.46 3.67
C PRO A 186 13.03 -4.13 4.34
N TRP A 187 12.40 -5.10 5.00
CA TRP A 187 11.14 -4.88 5.72
C TRP A 187 11.32 -3.92 6.90
N MET A 188 12.42 -4.05 7.64
CA MET A 188 12.71 -3.16 8.76
C MET A 188 12.98 -1.72 8.29
N TRP A 189 13.78 -1.54 7.24
CA TRP A 189 14.16 -0.22 6.73
C TRP A 189 12.99 0.54 6.08
N MET A 190 11.96 -0.16 5.60
CA MET A 190 10.75 0.48 5.07
C MET A 190 9.95 1.31 6.10
N ILE A 191 10.20 1.13 7.41
CA ILE A 191 9.59 2.00 8.42
C ILE A 191 10.02 3.47 8.24
N ILE A 192 11.23 3.74 7.74
CA ILE A 192 11.73 5.10 7.56
C ILE A 192 10.92 5.88 6.51
N PRO A 193 10.83 5.43 5.23
CA PRO A 193 10.05 6.15 4.22
C PRO A 193 8.56 6.21 4.56
N THR A 194 8.00 5.19 5.21
CA THR A 194 6.59 5.19 5.65
C THR A 194 6.35 6.22 6.76
N THR A 195 7.15 6.23 7.82
CA THR A 195 7.05 7.24 8.89
C THR A 195 7.27 8.65 8.37
N ILE A 196 8.27 8.88 7.51
CA ILE A 196 8.48 10.19 6.88
C ILE A 196 7.23 10.60 6.08
N THR A 197 6.70 9.70 5.25
CA THR A 197 5.51 9.98 4.45
C THR A 197 4.28 10.25 5.32
N ALA A 198 4.11 9.52 6.42
CA ALA A 198 3.02 9.73 7.37
C ALA A 198 3.13 11.09 8.06
N ILE A 199 4.31 11.47 8.54
CA ILE A 199 4.59 12.78 9.15
C ILE A 199 4.35 13.88 8.13
N LEU A 200 4.91 13.77 6.93
CA LEU A 200 4.75 14.76 5.88
C LEU A 200 3.29 14.94 5.49
N THR A 201 2.53 13.84 5.37
CA THR A 201 1.10 13.87 5.09
C THR A 201 0.33 14.52 6.25
N TYR A 202 0.63 14.17 7.50
CA TYR A 202 -0.05 14.72 8.67
C TYR A 202 0.17 16.22 8.85
N PHE A 203 1.38 16.73 8.61
CA PHE A 203 1.67 18.15 8.80
C PHE A 203 1.39 18.98 7.55
N PHE A 204 1.75 18.50 6.35
CA PHE A 204 1.77 19.32 5.14
C PHE A 204 0.63 19.03 4.16
N MET A 205 -0.10 17.93 4.27
CA MET A 205 -1.27 17.73 3.42
C MET A 205 -2.34 18.76 3.80
N PRO A 206 -2.85 19.55 2.83
CA PRO A 206 -3.97 20.44 3.09
C PRO A 206 -5.17 19.64 3.57
N GLU A 207 -5.94 20.21 4.49
CA GLU A 207 -7.25 19.69 4.88
C GLU A 207 -8.31 20.62 4.31
N ILE A 208 -8.96 20.19 3.22
CA ILE A 208 -10.02 20.98 2.58
C ILE A 208 -11.33 20.68 3.33
N PRO A 209 -12.04 21.68 3.88
CA PRO A 209 -13.29 21.46 4.62
C PRO A 209 -14.32 20.70 3.79
N MET A 210 -15.16 19.90 4.45
CA MET A 210 -16.18 19.10 3.78
C MET A 210 -17.18 19.98 3.00
N GLN A 211 -17.43 21.21 3.45
CA GLN A 211 -18.29 22.19 2.78
C GLN A 211 -17.73 22.61 1.41
N GLU A 212 -16.43 22.88 1.32
CA GLU A 212 -15.77 23.22 0.05
C GLU A 212 -15.82 22.03 -0.92
N ARG A 213 -15.61 20.81 -0.41
CA ARG A 213 -15.74 19.57 -1.21
C ARG A 213 -17.18 19.34 -1.66
N ALA A 214 -18.15 19.64 -0.81
CA ALA A 214 -19.58 19.52 -1.11
C ALA A 214 -19.99 20.55 -2.18
N ALA A 215 -19.46 21.77 -2.13
CA ALA A 215 -19.69 22.78 -3.17
C ALA A 215 -19.22 22.32 -4.55
N PHE A 216 -18.08 21.60 -4.64
CA PHE A 216 -17.65 20.96 -5.90
C PHE A 216 -18.61 19.87 -6.37
N LYS A 217 -19.22 19.10 -5.45
CA LYS A 217 -20.25 18.11 -5.80
C LYS A 217 -21.59 18.76 -6.19
N GLU A 218 -22.00 19.83 -5.52
CA GLU A 218 -23.27 20.52 -5.78
C GLU A 218 -23.24 21.32 -7.08
N ALA A 219 -22.12 21.98 -7.39
CA ALA A 219 -21.90 22.66 -8.67
C ALA A 219 -21.96 21.70 -9.88
N GLU A 220 -21.77 20.40 -9.65
CA GLU A 220 -21.83 19.35 -10.67
C GLU A 220 -23.25 18.78 -10.88
N GLY A 221 -24.24 19.22 -10.07
CA GLY A 221 -25.61 18.70 -10.08
C GLY A 221 -25.77 17.38 -9.33
N LYS A 222 -26.98 17.09 -8.83
CA LYS A 222 -27.27 15.84 -8.09
C LYS A 222 -27.14 14.63 -9.02
N ALA A 223 -25.98 13.96 -8.99
CA ALA A 223 -25.89 12.59 -9.47
C ALA A 223 -26.86 11.73 -8.63
N LYS A 224 -27.69 10.90 -9.28
CA LYS A 224 -28.55 9.95 -8.56
C LYS A 224 -27.69 9.08 -7.65
N SER A 225 -27.87 9.25 -6.35
CA SER A 225 -27.24 8.41 -5.33
C SER A 225 -27.87 7.03 -5.42
N HIS A 226 -27.18 6.09 -6.07
CA HIS A 226 -27.60 4.69 -6.07
C HIS A 226 -27.14 4.07 -4.76
N GLY A 227 -28.04 3.39 -4.06
CA GLY A 227 -27.70 2.69 -2.83
C GLY A 227 -26.74 1.53 -3.12
N PHE A 228 -25.90 1.15 -2.15
CA PHE A 228 -24.99 0.00 -2.28
C PHE A 228 -25.74 -1.29 -2.68
N SER A 229 -26.99 -1.44 -2.19
CA SER A 229 -27.88 -2.55 -2.56
C SER A 229 -28.25 -2.60 -4.05
N GLU A 230 -28.33 -1.45 -4.73
CA GLU A 230 -28.66 -1.40 -6.16
C GLU A 230 -27.49 -1.85 -7.04
N ILE A 231 -26.25 -1.55 -6.61
CA ILE A 231 -25.04 -2.03 -7.29
C ILE A 231 -25.00 -3.57 -7.26
N LEU A 232 -25.31 -4.16 -6.10
CA LEU A 232 -25.35 -5.63 -5.94
C LEU A 232 -26.47 -6.30 -6.74
N LYS A 233 -27.53 -5.57 -7.11
CA LYS A 233 -28.62 -6.08 -7.96
C LYS A 233 -28.33 -5.93 -9.45
N ASN A 234 -27.30 -5.17 -9.83
CA ASN A 234 -27.00 -4.87 -11.22
C ASN A 234 -26.16 -5.98 -11.87
N LYS A 235 -26.75 -6.70 -12.83
CA LYS A 235 -26.07 -7.76 -13.59
C LYS A 235 -24.79 -7.29 -14.29
N ASN A 236 -24.78 -6.08 -14.84
CA ASN A 236 -23.61 -5.54 -15.54
C ASN A 236 -22.47 -5.24 -14.57
N ALA A 237 -22.78 -4.83 -13.33
CA ALA A 237 -21.78 -4.63 -12.29
C ALA A 237 -21.07 -5.96 -11.96
N TRP A 238 -21.82 -7.05 -11.80
CA TRP A 238 -21.25 -8.38 -11.59
C TRP A 238 -20.38 -8.87 -12.74
N ILE A 239 -20.78 -8.61 -14.00
CA ILE A 239 -19.95 -8.94 -15.16
C ILE A 239 -18.61 -8.18 -15.11
N ILE A 240 -18.64 -6.88 -14.83
CA ILE A 240 -17.43 -6.06 -14.72
C ILE A 240 -16.55 -6.53 -13.56
N PHE A 241 -17.13 -6.82 -12.39
CA PHE A 241 -16.38 -7.32 -11.24
C PHE A 241 -15.74 -8.68 -11.53
N SER A 242 -16.45 -9.60 -12.17
CA SER A 242 -15.91 -10.91 -12.54
C SER A 242 -14.79 -10.79 -13.57
N LEU A 243 -14.94 -9.95 -14.59
CA LEU A 243 -13.88 -9.71 -15.58
C LEU A 243 -12.63 -9.11 -14.93
N GLN A 244 -12.82 -8.10 -14.06
CA GLN A 244 -11.71 -7.48 -13.33
C GLN A 244 -11.03 -8.49 -12.41
N PHE A 245 -11.80 -9.32 -11.71
CA PHE A 245 -11.28 -10.37 -10.84
C PHE A 245 -10.41 -11.35 -11.62
N VAL A 246 -10.92 -11.90 -12.74
CA VAL A 246 -10.18 -12.86 -13.57
C VAL A 246 -8.89 -12.24 -14.13
N ALA A 247 -8.97 -11.00 -14.66
CA ALA A 247 -7.81 -10.31 -15.20
C ALA A 247 -6.72 -10.06 -14.14
N ASN A 248 -7.11 -9.62 -12.94
CA ASN A 248 -6.15 -9.36 -11.87
C ASN A 248 -5.61 -10.66 -11.27
N PHE A 249 -6.44 -11.68 -11.09
CA PHE A 249 -6.01 -12.96 -10.53
C PHE A 249 -4.90 -13.58 -11.38
N GLY A 250 -5.05 -13.58 -12.70
CA GLY A 250 -4.01 -14.05 -13.61
C GLY A 250 -2.72 -13.25 -13.50
N LEU A 251 -2.80 -11.91 -13.56
CA LEU A 251 -1.65 -11.02 -13.50
C LEU A 251 -0.85 -11.19 -12.18
N TRP A 252 -1.55 -11.20 -11.05
CA TRP A 252 -0.92 -11.33 -9.73
C TRP A 252 -0.37 -12.73 -9.49
N SER A 253 -1.04 -13.77 -9.98
CA SER A 253 -0.52 -15.14 -9.91
C SER A 253 0.80 -15.26 -10.67
N ILE A 254 0.85 -14.80 -11.92
CA ILE A 254 2.08 -14.80 -12.72
C ILE A 254 3.17 -14.01 -12.00
N SER A 255 2.88 -12.80 -11.52
CA SER A 255 3.85 -11.94 -10.83
C SER A 255 4.42 -12.60 -9.55
N THR A 256 3.60 -13.33 -8.80
CA THR A 256 4.02 -14.01 -7.56
C THR A 256 4.99 -15.16 -7.85
N PHE A 257 4.77 -15.90 -8.93
CA PHE A 257 5.61 -17.04 -9.30
C PHE A 257 6.73 -16.70 -10.29
N THR A 258 6.77 -15.48 -10.86
CA THR A 258 7.80 -15.04 -11.81
C THR A 258 9.23 -15.24 -11.29
N PRO A 259 9.58 -14.94 -10.02
CA PRO A 259 10.94 -15.17 -9.53
C PRO A 259 11.40 -16.63 -9.53
N LYS A 260 10.51 -17.59 -9.81
CA LYS A 260 10.81 -19.03 -9.84
C LYS A 260 11.03 -19.59 -11.24
N TYR A 261 10.70 -18.83 -12.29
CA TYR A 261 10.88 -19.21 -13.69
C TYR A 261 12.06 -18.44 -14.29
#